data_AF-A0A255DXD1-F1
#
_entry.id   AF-A0A255DXD1-F1
#
_cell.length_a   1.000
_cell.length_b   1.000
_cell.length_c   1.000
_cell.angle_alpha   90.00
_cell.angle_beta   90.00
_cell.angle_gamma   90.00
#
_symmetry.space_group_name_H-M   'P 1'
#
loop_
_entity.id
_entity.type
_entity.pdbx_description
1 polymer ?
#
loop_
_entity_poly.entity_id
_entity_poly.type
_entity_poly.pdbx_seq_one_letter_code
_entity_poly.pdbx_strand_id
1 'polypeptide(L)'
;MSWLPLSGADGFFISDQGKFKSPTGRILSEFTINGSTRAVKVRKKTVQVHLAVLTTFVGPRPPGGVPWWSNGDPTDNRLVNLKWHVPNSDEAEVLVRVNRCRNGHVYSRENTKHWGTGHRICLDCEKGHPPVTQLPEVL
;
A
#
# COMPACT_ATOMS: atom_id res chain seq x y z
N MET A 1 8.08 -5.80 8.62
CA MET A 1 6.62 -5.71 8.44
C MET A 1 6.17 -4.32 8.82
N SER A 2 5.73 -3.54 7.84
CA SER A 2 5.28 -2.16 8.00
C SER A 2 3.76 -2.09 7.93
N TRP A 3 3.14 -1.16 8.67
CA TRP A 3 1.70 -0.91 8.66
C TRP A 3 1.43 0.52 8.20
N LEU A 4 0.50 0.71 7.28
CA LEU A 4 0.05 2.03 6.82
C LEU A 4 -1.47 2.15 6.93
N PRO A 5 -2.01 3.37 7.13
CA PRO A 5 -3.44 3.61 7.08
C PRO A 5 -4.02 3.15 5.74
N LEU A 6 -5.17 2.46 5.80
CA LEU A 6 -5.90 2.05 4.61
C LEU A 6 -6.69 3.25 4.07
N SER A 7 -6.39 3.69 2.85
CA SER A 7 -7.08 4.82 2.23
C SER A 7 -8.60 4.59 2.17
N GLY A 8 -9.38 5.61 2.51
CA GLY A 8 -10.84 5.57 2.50
C GLY A 8 -11.50 4.74 3.62
N ALA A 9 -10.73 4.29 4.61
CA ALA A 9 -11.22 3.50 5.73
C ALA A 9 -10.57 3.90 7.06
N ASP A 10 -11.06 4.99 7.66
CA ASP A 10 -10.47 5.54 8.90
C ASP A 10 -10.31 4.51 10.01
N GLY A 11 -9.12 4.51 10.61
CA GLY A 11 -8.70 3.61 11.68
C GLY A 11 -8.35 2.20 11.23
N PHE A 12 -8.54 1.85 9.95
CA PHE A 12 -8.05 0.58 9.42
C PHE A 12 -6.62 0.73 8.89
N PHE A 13 -5.84 -0.34 9.02
CA PHE A 13 -4.47 -0.40 8.54
C PHE A 13 -4.26 -1.63 7.68
N ILE A 14 -3.33 -1.53 6.73
CA ILE A 14 -2.84 -2.66 5.93
C ILE A 14 -1.32 -2.76 6.06
N SER A 15 -0.81 -3.98 6.02
CA SER A 15 0.62 -4.26 6.08
C SER A 15 1.23 -4.61 4.74
N ASP A 16 2.56 -4.48 4.64
CA ASP A 16 3.35 -4.94 3.49
C ASP A 16 3.30 -6.46 3.27
N GLN A 17 2.71 -7.23 4.20
CA GLN A 17 2.46 -8.67 4.08
C GLN A 17 1.01 -9.02 3.70
N GLY A 18 0.18 -8.03 3.34
CA GLY A 18 -1.22 -8.25 2.96
C GLY A 18 -2.19 -8.47 4.13
N LYS A 19 -1.76 -8.25 5.38
CA LYS A 19 -2.64 -8.33 6.56
C LYS A 19 -3.34 -7.01 6.83
N PHE A 20 -4.58 -7.10 7.29
CA PHE A 20 -5.42 -5.95 7.66
C PHE A 20 -5.64 -5.91 9.16
N LYS A 21 -5.69 -4.70 9.71
CA LYS A 21 -5.92 -4.43 11.13
C LYS A 21 -7.10 -3.46 11.29
N SER A 22 -8.02 -3.78 12.20
CA SER A 22 -9.16 -2.92 12.56
C SER A 22 -8.73 -1.72 13.43
N PRO A 23 -9.62 -0.72 13.63
CA PRO A 23 -9.39 0.35 14.61
C PRO A 23 -9.14 -0.16 16.03
N THR A 24 -9.67 -1.33 16.37
CA THR A 24 -9.46 -1.99 17.67
C THR A 24 -8.18 -2.83 17.73
N GLY A 25 -7.36 -2.83 16.67
CA GLY A 25 -6.10 -3.57 16.61
C GLY A 25 -6.23 -5.04 16.21
N ARG A 26 -7.44 -5.55 15.95
CA ARG A 26 -7.67 -6.95 15.55
C ARG A 26 -7.27 -7.18 14.11
N ILE A 27 -6.63 -8.32 13.84
CA ILE A 27 -6.36 -8.75 12.47
C ILE A 27 -7.66 -9.25 11.85
N LEU A 28 -8.00 -8.75 10.66
CA LEU A 28 -9.21 -9.13 9.96
C LEU A 28 -9.03 -10.46 9.23
N SER A 29 -10.06 -11.30 9.24
CA SER A 29 -10.07 -12.56 8.50
C SER A 29 -10.20 -12.32 7.00
N GLU A 30 -9.34 -12.97 6.24
CA GLU A 30 -9.38 -12.99 4.78
C GLU A 30 -10.25 -14.14 4.28
N PHE A 31 -10.93 -13.93 3.15
CA PHE A 31 -11.67 -14.94 2.41
C PHE A 31 -11.29 -14.92 0.92
N THR A 32 -11.59 -16.01 0.22
CA THR A 32 -11.32 -16.13 -1.22
C THR A 32 -12.57 -15.75 -2.02
N ILE A 33 -12.39 -14.96 -3.07
CA ILE A 33 -13.40 -14.65 -4.10
C ILE A 33 -12.87 -15.07 -5.47
N ASN A 34 -13.77 -15.35 -6.41
CA ASN A 34 -13.43 -15.70 -7.80
C ASN A 34 -12.37 -16.83 -7.91
N GLY A 35 -12.41 -17.81 -7.00
CA GLY A 35 -11.52 -18.98 -6.98
C GLY A 35 -10.14 -18.75 -6.37
N SER A 36 -9.52 -17.58 -6.54
CA SER A 36 -8.11 -17.35 -6.14
C SER A 36 -7.84 -16.01 -5.46
N THR A 37 -8.73 -15.03 -5.59
CA THR A 37 -8.47 -13.67 -5.10
C THR A 37 -8.74 -13.57 -3.61
N ARG A 38 -7.74 -13.12 -2.83
CA ARG A 38 -7.90 -12.86 -1.40
C ARG A 38 -8.57 -11.51 -1.16
N ALA A 39 -9.54 -11.47 -0.25
CA ALA A 39 -10.28 -10.27 0.12
C ALA A 39 -10.59 -10.22 1.62
N VAL A 40 -10.88 -9.01 2.13
CA VAL A 40 -11.26 -8.74 3.51
C VAL A 40 -12.51 -7.87 3.54
N LYS A 41 -13.37 -8.07 4.55
CA LYS A 41 -14.50 -7.16 4.82
C LYS A 41 -14.01 -5.99 5.66
N VAL A 42 -14.03 -4.80 5.08
CA VAL A 42 -13.74 -3.54 5.77
C VAL A 42 -15.03 -2.74 5.83
N ARG A 43 -15.59 -2.60 7.04
CA ARG A 43 -16.96 -2.08 7.25
C ARG A 43 -17.96 -2.88 6.40
N LYS A 44 -18.64 -2.24 5.44
CA LYS A 44 -19.60 -2.88 4.52
C LYS A 44 -19.01 -3.20 3.14
N LYS A 45 -17.74 -2.87 2.89
CA LYS A 45 -17.09 -3.03 1.57
C LYS A 45 -16.19 -4.26 1.56
N THR A 46 -16.17 -4.95 0.43
CA THR A 46 -15.17 -5.99 0.15
C THR A 46 -13.93 -5.32 -0.43
N VAL A 47 -12.79 -5.50 0.22
CA VAL A 47 -11.50 -4.96 -0.22
C VAL A 47 -10.61 -6.11 -0.67
N GLN A 48 -10.10 -6.05 -1.90
CA GLN A 48 -9.18 -7.06 -2.42
C GLN A 48 -7.77 -6.79 -1.87
N VAL A 49 -7.13 -7.84 -1.35
CA VAL A 49 -5.85 -7.70 -0.63
C VAL A 49 -4.76 -7.16 -1.55
N HIS A 50 -4.59 -7.73 -2.75
CA HIS A 50 -3.55 -7.33 -3.70
C HIS A 50 -3.68 -5.86 -4.12
N LEU A 51 -4.91 -5.41 -4.45
CA LEU A 51 -5.16 -4.03 -4.84
C LEU A 51 -4.86 -3.08 -3.69
N ALA A 52 -5.31 -3.40 -2.47
CA ALA A 52 -5.06 -2.55 -1.31
C ALA A 52 -3.57 -2.47 -0.96
N VAL A 53 -2.82 -3.57 -1.11
CA VAL A 53 -1.36 -3.55 -0.93
C VAL A 53 -0.72 -2.67 -1.99
N LEU A 54 -1.05 -2.85 -3.28
CA LEU A 54 -0.50 -2.03 -4.36
C LEU A 54 -0.87 -0.55 -4.23
N THR A 55 -2.11 -0.20 -3.93
CA THR A 55 -2.51 1.21 -3.82
C THR A 55 -1.88 1.91 -2.62
N THR A 56 -1.77 1.20 -1.50
CA THR A 56 -1.18 1.75 -0.27
C THR A 56 0.35 1.81 -0.36
N PHE A 57 0.96 0.73 -0.88
CA PHE A 57 2.41 0.53 -0.85
C PHE A 57 3.13 0.69 -2.20
N VAL A 58 2.43 0.97 -3.28
CA VAL A 58 3.06 1.35 -4.55
C VAL A 58 2.55 2.73 -4.89
N GLY A 59 1.25 2.85 -5.09
CA GLY A 59 0.59 4.10 -5.43
C GLY A 59 -0.64 3.84 -6.28
N PRO A 60 -1.27 4.90 -6.79
CA PRO A 60 -2.45 4.76 -7.64
C PRO A 60 -2.16 3.85 -8.82
N ARG A 61 -3.19 3.13 -9.28
CA ARG A 61 -3.10 2.26 -10.45
C ARG A 61 -2.73 3.12 -11.68
N PRO A 62 -1.61 2.85 -12.36
CA PRO A 62 -1.27 3.58 -13.58
C PRO A 62 -2.30 3.27 -14.68
N PRO A 63 -2.54 4.18 -15.64
CA PRO A 63 -3.42 3.92 -16.78
C PRO A 63 -3.02 2.63 -17.51
N GLY A 64 -3.98 1.73 -17.73
CA GLY A 64 -3.73 0.42 -18.35
C GLY A 64 -2.96 -0.58 -17.46
N GLY A 65 -2.55 -0.19 -16.25
CA GLY A 65 -1.84 -1.06 -15.31
C GLY A 65 -2.71 -2.20 -14.80
N VAL A 66 -2.15 -3.37 -14.62
CA VAL A 66 -2.77 -4.55 -14.00
C VAL A 66 -1.91 -5.03 -12.83
N PRO A 67 -2.49 -5.63 -11.78
CA PRO A 67 -1.70 -6.24 -10.72
C PRO A 67 -0.91 -7.42 -11.28
N TRP A 68 0.35 -7.56 -10.86
CA TRP A 68 1.22 -8.65 -11.27
C TRP A 68 1.88 -9.30 -10.06
N TRP A 69 1.89 -10.64 -10.05
CA TRP A 69 2.54 -11.49 -9.06
C TRP A 69 3.82 -12.06 -9.64
N SER A 70 4.96 -11.71 -9.05
CA SER A 70 6.28 -12.10 -9.58
C SER A 70 6.51 -13.61 -9.53
N ASN A 71 5.90 -14.30 -8.56
CA ASN A 71 5.94 -15.75 -8.42
C ASN A 71 4.79 -16.49 -9.14
N GLY A 72 3.88 -15.78 -9.81
CA GLY A 72 2.72 -16.38 -10.48
C GLY A 72 1.60 -16.88 -9.56
N ASP A 73 1.72 -16.71 -8.24
CA ASP A 73 0.71 -17.14 -7.26
C ASP A 73 -0.19 -15.97 -6.83
N PRO A 74 -1.47 -15.92 -7.26
CA PRO A 74 -2.41 -14.85 -6.92
C PRO A 74 -2.80 -14.80 -5.45
N THR A 75 -2.43 -15.81 -4.65
CA THR A 75 -2.71 -15.85 -3.21
C THR A 75 -1.59 -15.21 -2.38
N ASP A 76 -0.37 -15.12 -2.92
CA ASP A 76 0.77 -14.48 -2.26
C ASP A 76 0.75 -12.96 -2.47
N ASN A 77 0.00 -12.29 -1.60
CA ASN A 77 -0.26 -10.85 -1.68
C ASN A 77 0.70 -10.00 -0.83
N ARG A 78 1.93 -10.49 -0.62
CA ARG A 78 3.00 -9.70 0.00
C ARG A 78 3.49 -8.66 -1.00
N LEU A 79 3.78 -7.44 -0.53
CA LEU A 79 4.28 -6.34 -1.37
C LEU A 79 5.52 -6.74 -2.17
N VAL A 80 6.41 -7.54 -1.59
CA VAL A 80 7.64 -8.01 -2.25
C VAL A 80 7.37 -8.79 -3.53
N ASN A 81 6.17 -9.36 -3.66
CA ASN A 81 5.73 -10.16 -4.79
C ASN A 81 4.82 -9.38 -5.76
N LEU A 82 4.33 -8.21 -5.36
CA LEU A 82 3.32 -7.45 -6.10
C LEU A 82 3.92 -6.21 -6.78
N LYS A 83 3.51 -5.96 -8.04
CA LYS A 83 3.76 -4.70 -8.75
C LYS A 83 2.60 -4.34 -9.68
N TRP A 84 2.52 -3.07 -10.10
CA TRP A 84 1.73 -2.70 -11.25
C TRP A 84 2.50 -3.02 -12.54
N HIS A 85 1.84 -3.68 -13.48
CA HIS A 85 2.38 -4.01 -14.79
C HIS A 85 1.51 -3.38 -15.87
N VAL A 86 2.10 -2.63 -16.80
CA VAL A 86 1.38 -2.07 -17.96
C VAL A 86 1.80 -2.88 -19.19
N PRO A 87 0.90 -3.68 -19.79
CA PRO A 87 1.23 -4.45 -20.99
C PRO A 87 1.66 -3.52 -22.13
N ASN A 88 2.72 -3.90 -22.87
CA ASN A 88 3.24 -3.17 -24.02
C ASN A 88 3.76 -1.75 -23.73
N SER A 89 4.15 -1.46 -22.48
CA SER A 89 4.81 -0.21 -22.11
C SER A 89 6.33 -0.34 -22.28
N ASP A 90 6.94 0.60 -23.02
CA ASP A 90 8.41 0.79 -23.05
C ASP A 90 8.92 1.48 -21.76
N GLU A 91 8.02 2.08 -20.97
CA GLU A 91 8.37 2.61 -19.66
C GLU A 91 8.67 1.45 -18.71
N ALA A 92 9.83 1.52 -18.05
CA ALA A 92 10.22 0.58 -17.00
C ALA A 92 9.04 0.42 -16.02
N GLU A 93 8.65 -0.83 -15.77
CA GLU A 93 7.57 -1.18 -14.85
C GLU A 93 7.67 -0.31 -13.60
N VAL A 94 6.57 0.37 -13.27
CA VAL A 94 6.59 1.37 -12.21
C VAL A 94 6.67 0.66 -10.86
N LEU A 95 7.89 0.34 -10.43
CA LEU A 95 8.21 0.12 -9.04
C LEU A 95 8.12 1.47 -8.34
N VAL A 96 6.90 2.01 -8.20
CA VAL A 96 6.67 3.11 -7.27
C VAL A 96 6.95 2.50 -5.90
N ARG A 97 8.19 2.55 -5.41
CA ARG A 97 8.41 2.28 -3.99
C ARG A 97 7.61 3.33 -3.24
N VAL A 98 6.89 2.95 -2.17
CA VAL A 98 6.29 3.94 -1.26
C VAL A 98 7.35 4.94 -0.90
N ASN A 99 7.25 6.11 -1.48
CA ASN A 99 8.06 7.23 -1.09
C ASN A 99 7.27 7.96 -0.01
N ARG A 100 6.90 7.25 1.06
CA ARG A 100 6.13 7.78 2.20
C ARG A 100 6.61 7.17 3.52
N CYS A 101 6.51 7.94 4.59
CA CYS A 101 6.83 7.51 5.94
C CYS A 101 5.69 6.68 6.57
N ARG A 102 5.90 6.17 7.79
CA ARG A 102 4.89 5.38 8.53
C ARG A 102 3.58 6.13 8.81
N ASN A 103 3.62 7.47 8.81
CA ASN A 103 2.46 8.33 9.03
C ASN A 103 1.78 8.74 7.70
N GLY A 104 2.23 8.21 6.57
CA GLY A 104 1.67 8.50 5.24
C GLY A 104 2.21 9.77 4.56
N HIS A 105 3.12 10.52 5.18
CA HIS A 105 3.75 11.70 4.56
C HIS A 105 4.70 11.30 3.45
N VAL A 106 4.65 11.98 2.30
CA VAL A 106 5.51 11.71 1.14
C VAL A 106 6.94 12.10 1.43
N TYR A 107 7.88 11.17 1.30
CA TYR A 107 9.30 11.45 1.19
C TYR A 107 9.54 12.20 -0.13
N SER A 108 9.82 13.49 -0.06
CA SER A 108 10.29 14.31 -1.20
C SER A 108 11.64 14.92 -0.85
N ARG A 109 12.26 15.71 -1.73
CA ARG A 109 13.50 16.42 -1.38
C ARG A 109 13.27 17.41 -0.23
N GLU A 110 12.06 17.96 -0.16
CA GLU A 110 11.62 18.98 0.80
C GLU A 110 11.15 18.37 2.12
N ASN A 111 10.73 17.11 2.11
CA ASN A 111 10.18 16.41 3.28
C ASN A 111 11.04 15.22 3.75
N THR A 112 12.26 15.09 3.23
CA THR A 112 13.17 14.00 3.58
C THR A 112 14.53 14.54 4.00
N LYS A 113 14.89 14.29 5.25
CA LYS A 113 16.26 14.44 5.74
C LYS A 113 16.97 13.10 5.68
N HIS A 114 18.14 13.05 5.06
CA HIS A 114 18.97 11.85 5.01
C HIS A 114 19.95 11.88 6.17
N TRP A 115 20.10 10.76 6.88
CA TRP A 115 21.11 10.62 7.93
C TRP A 115 21.91 9.34 7.71
N GLY A 116 23.23 9.46 7.55
CA GLY A 116 24.09 8.34 7.20
C GLY A 116 23.73 7.70 5.86
N THR A 117 24.29 6.52 5.61
CA THR A 117 24.05 5.76 4.39
C THR A 117 22.76 4.94 4.51
N GLY A 118 21.65 5.52 4.06
CA GLY A 118 20.40 4.78 3.83
C GLY A 118 19.25 5.06 4.79
N HIS A 119 19.44 5.89 5.82
CA HIS A 119 18.32 6.30 6.68
C HIS A 119 17.67 7.59 6.18
N ARG A 120 16.34 7.58 6.17
CA ARG A 120 15.48 8.72 5.83
C ARG A 120 14.66 9.10 7.04
N ILE A 121 14.63 10.39 7.35
CA ILE A 121 13.80 11.02 8.37
C ILE A 121 12.74 11.84 7.64
N CYS A 122 11.49 11.65 8.01
CA CYS A 122 10.37 12.44 7.50
C CYS A 122 10.26 13.74 8.29
N LEU A 123 10.41 14.87 7.59
CA LEU A 123 10.42 16.19 8.24
C LEU A 123 9.03 16.59 8.78
N ASP A 124 7.96 16.17 8.12
CA ASP A 124 6.58 16.33 8.62
C ASP A 124 6.38 15.60 9.95
N CYS A 125 6.90 14.37 10.09
CA CYS A 125 6.89 13.66 11.37
C CYS A 125 7.68 14.41 12.45
N GLU A 126 8.86 14.94 12.11
CA GLU A 126 9.71 15.71 13.03
C GLU A 126 9.01 17.00 13.50
N LYS A 127 8.23 17.63 12.61
CA LYS A 127 7.42 18.82 12.90
C LYS A 127 6.10 18.53 13.63
N GLY A 128 5.78 17.25 13.87
CA GLY A 128 4.52 16.85 14.52
C GLY A 128 3.27 16.99 13.64
N HIS A 129 3.42 16.99 12.31
CA HIS A 129 2.27 17.01 11.40
C HIS A 129 1.43 15.74 11.58
N PRO A 130 0.09 15.86 11.54
CA PRO A 130 -0.80 14.73 11.74
C PRO A 130 -0.61 13.68 10.63
N PRO A 131 -0.86 12.39 10.91
CA PRO A 131 -0.84 11.35 9.89
C PRO A 131 -1.79 11.67 8.73
N VAL A 132 -1.38 11.33 7.51
CA VAL A 132 -2.22 11.44 6.32
C VAL A 132 -3.26 10.32 6.37
N THR A 133 -4.49 10.65 6.71
CA THR A 133 -5.63 9.70 6.79
C THR A 133 -6.41 9.62 5.48
N GLN A 134 -6.35 10.68 4.67
CA GLN A 134 -6.95 10.75 3.35
C GLN A 134 -5.84 10.76 2.30
N LEU A 135 -5.48 9.57 1.84
CA LEU A 135 -4.74 9.45 0.59
C LEU A 135 -5.75 9.69 -0.55
N PRO A 136 -5.34 10.27 -1.69
CA PRO A 136 -6.26 10.50 -2.80
C PRO A 136 -7.09 9.25 -3.08
N GLU A 137 -8.42 9.42 -3.15
CA GLU A 137 -9.34 8.34 -3.53
C GLU A 137 -8.90 7.80 -4.88
N VAL A 138 -8.60 6.51 -4.93
CA VAL A 138 -8.30 5.82 -6.18
C VAL A 138 -9.60 5.12 -6.57
N LEU A 139 -10.44 5.84 -7.33
CA LEU A 139 -11.51 5.23 -8.12
C LEU A 139 -10.89 4.34 -9.20
#